data_AF-A0A539CQ31-F1
#
_entry.id   AF-A0A539CQ31-F1
#
_cell.length_a   1.000
_cell.length_b   1.000
_cell.length_c   1.000
_cell.angle_alpha   90.00
_cell.angle_beta   90.00
_cell.angle_gamma   90.00
#
_symmetry.space_group_name_H-M   'P 1'
#
loop_
_entity.id
_entity.type
_entity.pdbx_description
1 polymer ?
#
loop_
_entity_poly.entity_id
_entity_poly.type
_entity_poly.pdbx_seq_one_letter_code
_entity_poly.pdbx_strand_id
1 'polypeptide(L)'
;MLDAIGQKTFVISEKPAAANLVKLSGNFLIAATIESPGEAIALARKAEIDAHRYVEILTGTLFSAPVYKTYGAIIADENYEPAGFKMALGLKDIKLALAAAEH
;
A
#
# COMPACT_ATOMS: atom_id res chain seq x y z
N MET A 1 -26.91 -6.15 6.83
CA MET A 1 -25.89 -6.30 7.91
C MET A 1 -24.54 -5.75 7.48
N LEU A 2 -24.02 -6.10 6.29
CA LEU A 2 -22.73 -5.57 5.80
C LEU A 2 -22.72 -4.04 5.63
N ASP A 3 -23.85 -3.46 5.22
CA ASP A 3 -23.98 -2.01 5.01
C ASP A 3 -23.96 -1.17 6.30
N ALA A 4 -24.04 -1.81 7.47
CA ALA A 4 -23.91 -1.13 8.75
C ALA A 4 -22.43 -0.90 9.16
N ILE A 5 -21.48 -1.59 8.51
CA ILE A 5 -20.06 -1.60 8.87
C ILE A 5 -19.18 -1.11 7.71
N GLY A 6 -19.56 -1.42 6.47
CA GLY A 6 -18.84 -1.01 5.26
C GLY A 6 -19.48 0.19 4.57
N GLN A 7 -18.63 1.04 3.95
CA GLN A 7 -19.11 2.15 3.12
C GLN A 7 -19.77 1.70 1.82
N LYS A 8 -19.34 0.55 1.28
CA LYS A 8 -19.86 -0.01 0.03
C LYS A 8 -19.58 -1.51 -0.06
N THR A 9 -20.52 -2.25 -0.63
CA THR A 9 -20.37 -3.67 -0.96
C THR A 9 -20.21 -3.85 -2.46
N PHE A 10 -19.26 -4.70 -2.89
CA PHE A 10 -19.03 -5.03 -4.30
C PHE A 10 -19.22 -6.53 -4.51
N VAL A 11 -20.11 -6.91 -5.44
CA VAL A 11 -20.27 -8.30 -5.88
C VAL A 11 -19.24 -8.56 -6.99
N ILE A 12 -18.26 -9.42 -6.71
CA ILE A 12 -17.13 -9.69 -7.60
C ILE A 12 -17.41 -10.87 -8.54
N SER A 13 -18.00 -11.95 -8.03
CA SER A 13 -18.28 -13.18 -8.78
C SER A 13 -19.16 -14.12 -7.94
N GLU A 14 -19.81 -15.08 -8.61
CA GLU A 14 -20.43 -16.26 -7.98
C GLU A 14 -19.40 -17.25 -7.41
N LYS A 15 -18.12 -17.16 -7.84
CA LYS A 15 -17.05 -18.02 -7.33
C LYS A 15 -16.56 -17.51 -5.97
N PRO A 16 -16.66 -18.30 -4.88
CA PRO A 16 -16.27 -17.84 -3.54
C PRO A 16 -14.82 -17.35 -3.43
N ALA A 17 -13.89 -17.95 -4.19
CA ALA A 17 -12.47 -17.60 -4.15
C ALA A 17 -12.13 -16.22 -4.77
N ALA A 18 -13.00 -15.67 -5.62
CA ALA A 18 -12.69 -14.45 -6.38
C ALA A 18 -12.50 -13.22 -5.47
N ALA A 19 -13.32 -13.10 -4.43
CA ALA A 19 -13.21 -11.99 -3.46
C ALA A 19 -11.88 -12.05 -2.67
N ASN A 20 -11.41 -13.26 -2.35
CA ASN A 20 -10.12 -13.44 -1.68
C ASN A 20 -8.96 -13.02 -2.58
N LEU A 21 -9.01 -13.38 -3.86
CA LEU A 21 -7.99 -12.96 -4.83
C LEU A 21 -7.93 -11.44 -4.98
N VAL A 22 -9.09 -10.77 -5.07
CA VAL A 22 -9.15 -9.29 -5.10
C VAL A 22 -8.59 -8.67 -3.82
N LYS A 23 -8.83 -9.29 -2.65
CA LYS A 23 -8.26 -8.82 -1.39
C LYS A 23 -6.73 -8.97 -1.37
N LEU A 24 -6.22 -10.11 -1.81
CA LEU A 24 -4.78 -10.37 -1.88
C LEU A 24 -4.09 -9.42 -2.88
N SER A 25 -4.68 -9.18 -4.05
CA SER A 25 -4.13 -8.23 -5.03
C SER A 25 -4.10 -6.80 -4.49
N GLY A 26 -5.12 -6.38 -3.72
CA GLY A 26 -5.11 -5.09 -3.03
C GLY A 26 -3.95 -4.96 -2.03
N ASN A 27 -3.68 -6.01 -1.23
CA ASN A 27 -2.57 -5.98 -0.28
C ASN A 27 -1.21 -6.01 -1.00
N PHE A 28 -1.11 -6.71 -2.14
CA PHE A 28 0.07 -6.64 -3.02
C PHE A 28 0.31 -5.23 -3.53
N LEU A 29 -0.73 -4.54 -4.03
CA LEU A 29 -0.61 -3.17 -4.51
C LEU A 29 -0.18 -2.19 -3.40
N ILE A 30 -0.65 -2.38 -2.17
CA ILE A 30 -0.20 -1.60 -1.02
C ILE A 30 1.29 -1.83 -0.77
N ALA A 31 1.77 -3.07 -0.78
CA ALA A 31 3.20 -3.34 -0.60
C ALA A 31 4.05 -2.71 -1.71
N ALA A 32 3.64 -2.84 -2.97
CA ALA A 32 4.32 -2.18 -4.10
C ALA A 32 4.32 -0.65 -3.97
N THR A 33 3.27 -0.08 -3.38
CA THR A 33 3.14 1.36 -3.08
C THR A 33 3.97 1.80 -1.88
N ILE A 34 4.40 0.89 -1.02
CA ILE A 34 5.37 1.21 0.04
C ILE A 34 6.79 1.14 -0.54
N GLU A 35 7.08 0.09 -1.30
CA GLU A 35 8.40 -0.15 -1.88
C GLU A 35 8.79 0.96 -2.87
N SER A 36 7.94 1.24 -3.86
CA SER A 36 8.31 2.16 -4.94
C SER A 36 8.58 3.60 -4.49
N PRO A 37 7.80 4.25 -3.61
CA PRO A 37 8.17 5.53 -3.02
C PRO A 37 9.34 5.40 -2.05
N GLY A 38 9.48 4.27 -1.36
CA GLY A 38 10.63 3.99 -0.50
C GLY A 38 11.96 4.12 -1.25
N GLU A 39 12.08 3.43 -2.38
CA GLU A 39 13.24 3.52 -3.26
C GLU A 39 13.45 4.95 -3.80
N ALA A 40 12.37 5.60 -4.24
CA ALA A 40 12.44 6.94 -4.81
C ALA A 40 12.85 8.00 -3.77
N ILE A 41 12.35 7.90 -2.53
CA ILE A 41 12.72 8.78 -1.41
C ILE A 41 14.17 8.53 -1.00
N ALA A 42 14.61 7.27 -0.94
CA ALA A 42 16.01 6.94 -0.66
C ALA A 42 16.96 7.53 -1.71
N LEU A 43 16.57 7.47 -2.99
CA LEU A 43 17.31 8.11 -4.09
C LEU A 43 17.35 9.64 -3.92
N ALA A 44 16.20 10.26 -3.61
CA ALA A 44 16.11 11.70 -3.40
C ALA A 44 17.00 12.17 -2.22
N ARG A 45 16.97 11.45 -1.10
CA ARG A 45 17.83 11.72 0.07
C ARG A 45 19.32 11.64 -0.28
N LYS A 46 19.71 10.64 -1.09
CA LYS A 46 21.11 10.50 -1.55
C LYS A 46 21.54 11.69 -2.42
N ALA A 47 20.61 12.33 -3.11
CA ALA A 47 20.83 13.55 -3.88
C ALA A 47 20.62 14.84 -3.05
N GLU A 48 20.57 14.74 -1.72
CA GLU A 48 20.39 15.86 -0.78
C GLU A 48 19.06 16.62 -0.97
N ILE A 49 18.05 15.96 -1.53
CA ILE A 49 16.69 16.50 -1.66
C ILE A 49 15.91 16.19 -0.38
N ASP A 50 15.22 17.20 0.16
CA ASP A 50 14.33 17.04 1.30
C ASP A 50 13.20 16.03 1.00
N ALA A 51 13.09 14.99 1.82
CA ALA A 51 12.16 13.88 1.61
C ALA A 51 10.70 14.34 1.67
N HIS A 52 10.36 15.25 2.59
CA HIS A 52 8.99 15.77 2.72
C HIS A 52 8.60 16.58 1.49
N ARG A 53 9.48 17.45 1.02
CA ARG A 53 9.25 18.25 -0.18
C ARG A 53 9.12 17.37 -1.41
N TYR A 54 9.93 16.32 -1.52
CA TYR A 54 9.82 15.34 -2.59
C TYR A 54 8.45 14.64 -2.59
N VAL A 55 7.99 14.16 -1.42
CA VAL A 55 6.67 13.54 -1.26
C VAL A 55 5.54 14.52 -1.57
N GLU A 56 5.65 15.79 -1.15
CA GLU A 56 4.66 16.83 -1.48
C GLU A 56 4.53 17.03 -2.99
N ILE A 57 5.65 17.09 -3.72
CA ILE A 57 5.65 17.24 -5.19
C ILE A 57 5.01 16.02 -5.86
N LEU A 58 5.42 14.81 -5.48
CA LEU A 58 4.90 13.58 -6.06
C LEU A 58 3.37 13.46 -5.85
N THR A 59 2.92 13.73 -4.63
CA THR A 59 1.52 13.54 -4.23
C THR A 59 0.62 14.73 -4.52
N GLY A 60 1.20 15.89 -4.82
CA GLY A 60 0.50 17.04 -5.40
C GLY A 60 0.26 16.90 -6.91
N THR A 61 0.85 15.89 -7.57
CA THR A 61 0.81 15.73 -9.03
C THR A 61 0.40 14.30 -9.44
N LEU A 62 1.34 13.49 -9.93
CA LEU A 62 1.11 12.18 -10.54
C LEU A 62 0.60 11.12 -9.54
N PHE A 63 0.98 11.23 -8.26
CA PHE A 63 0.70 10.21 -7.23
C PHE A 63 -0.26 10.73 -6.16
N SER A 64 -1.38 11.33 -6.58
CA SER A 64 -2.30 12.05 -5.68
C SER A 64 -3.21 11.20 -4.80
N ALA A 65 -3.19 9.87 -4.96
CA ALA A 65 -4.03 8.98 -4.18
C ALA A 65 -3.62 8.97 -2.68
N PRO A 66 -4.58 8.84 -1.75
CA PRO A 66 -4.31 8.88 -0.30
C PRO A 66 -3.23 7.90 0.17
N VAL A 67 -3.15 6.72 -0.44
CA VAL A 67 -2.16 5.68 -0.11
C VAL A 67 -0.72 6.18 -0.26
N TYR A 68 -0.41 6.94 -1.31
CA TYR A 68 0.93 7.51 -1.52
C TYR A 68 1.22 8.65 -0.54
N LYS A 69 0.21 9.44 -0.16
CA LYS A 69 0.35 10.49 0.86
C LYS A 69 0.68 9.89 2.22
N THR A 70 -0.09 8.88 2.63
CA THR A 70 0.07 8.22 3.92
C THR A 70 1.42 7.52 4.02
N TYR A 71 1.74 6.62 3.08
CA TYR A 71 2.99 5.87 3.17
C TYR A 71 4.23 6.71 2.82
N GLY A 72 4.11 7.65 1.87
CA GLY A 72 5.20 8.58 1.57
C GLY A 72 5.59 9.43 2.78
N ALA A 73 4.61 9.93 3.55
CA ALA A 73 4.87 10.67 4.78
C ALA A 73 5.57 9.80 5.83
N ILE A 74 5.05 8.60 6.11
CA ILE A 74 5.66 7.65 7.06
C ILE A 74 7.12 7.34 6.70
N ILE A 75 7.40 7.12 5.41
CA ILE A 75 8.75 6.84 4.91
C ILE A 75 9.64 8.09 5.04
N ALA A 76 9.12 9.27 4.71
CA ALA A 76 9.84 10.53 4.84
C ALA A 76 10.21 10.85 6.30
N ASP A 77 9.30 10.55 7.24
CA ASP A 77 9.49 10.71 8.69
C ASP A 77 10.42 9.65 9.31
N GLU A 78 10.64 8.53 8.62
CA GLU A 78 11.31 7.32 9.15
C GLU A 78 10.72 6.81 10.46
N ASN A 79 9.45 7.14 10.72
CA ASN A 79 8.74 6.77 11.95
C ASN A 79 7.66 5.73 11.66
N TYR A 80 8.00 4.47 11.93
CA TYR A 80 7.14 3.32 11.63
C TYR A 80 6.27 2.87 12.81
N GLU A 81 6.31 3.60 13.93
CA GLU A 81 5.57 3.26 15.14
C GLU A 81 4.60 4.39 15.57
N PRO A 82 3.40 4.03 16.09
CA PRO A 82 2.87 2.67 16.21
C PRO A 82 2.45 2.11 14.84
N ALA A 83 2.81 0.84 14.57
CA ALA A 83 2.47 0.21 13.30
C ALA A 83 0.95 0.07 13.11
N GLY A 84 0.35 0.87 12.22
CA GLY A 84 -1.06 0.75 11.82
C GLY A 84 -1.38 -0.60 11.15
N PHE A 85 -0.37 -1.22 10.53
CA PHE A 85 -0.41 -2.60 10.06
C PHE A 85 0.95 -3.25 10.24
N LYS A 86 1.01 -4.34 11.02
CA LYS A 86 2.28 -5.01 11.33
C LYS A 86 2.92 -5.60 10.08
N MET A 87 4.22 -5.36 9.90
CA MET A 87 4.99 -5.87 8.75
C MET A 87 4.87 -7.39 8.57
N ALA A 88 4.84 -8.17 9.67
CA ALA A 88 4.64 -9.62 9.62
C ALA A 88 3.32 -10.04 8.95
N LEU A 89 2.25 -9.23 9.11
CA LEU A 89 0.97 -9.47 8.44
C LEU A 89 1.05 -9.15 6.95
N GLY A 90 1.80 -8.10 6.59
CA GLY A 90 2.09 -7.77 5.19
C GLY A 90 2.83 -8.91 4.49
N LEU A 91 3.91 -9.43 5.10
CA LEU A 91 4.65 -10.56 4.55
C LEU A 91 3.77 -11.80 4.33
N LYS A 92 2.90 -12.10 5.29
CA LYS A 92 1.95 -13.21 5.18
C LYS A 92 1.02 -13.02 3.96
N ASP A 93 0.49 -11.82 3.75
CA ASP A 93 -0.41 -11.55 2.61
C ASP A 93 0.30 -11.60 1.25
N ILE A 94 1.56 -11.15 1.17
CA ILE A 94 2.37 -11.29 -0.05
C ILE A 94 2.65 -12.76 -0.37
N LYS A 95 2.97 -13.58 0.62
CA LYS A 95 3.12 -15.04 0.42
C LYS A 95 1.83 -15.69 -0.09
N LEU A 96 0.67 -15.28 0.43
CA LEU A 96 -0.62 -15.75 -0.06
C LEU A 96 -0.90 -15.30 -1.50
N ALA A 97 -0.54 -14.06 -1.86
CA ALA A 97 -0.69 -13.58 -3.23
C ALA A 97 0.21 -14.35 -4.21
N LEU A 98 1.45 -14.65 -3.84
CA LEU A 98 2.37 -15.47 -4.63
C LEU A 98 1.82 -16.89 -4.82
N ALA A 99 1.40 -17.55 -3.74
CA ALA A 99 0.80 -18.88 -3.82
C ALA A 99 -0.45 -18.92 -4.71
N ALA A 100 -1.26 -17.86 -4.71
CA ALA A 100 -2.42 -17.75 -5.58
C ALA A 100 -2.07 -17.54 -7.07
N ALA A 101 -0.84 -17.10 -7.39
CA ALA A 101 -0.37 -16.88 -8.75
C ALA A 101 0.35 -18.12 -9.35
N GLU A 102 0.74 -19.09 -8.52
CA GLU A 102 1.40 -20.34 -8.93
C GLU A 102 0.41 -21.44 -9.38
N HIS A 103 -0.88 -21.12 -9.43
CA HIS A 103 -1.98 -22.02 -9.83
C HIS A 103 -2.74 -21.46 -11.04
#